data_AF-A0A1F2F6C3-F1
#
_entry.id   AF-A0A1F2F6C3-F1
#
_cell.length_a   1.000
_cell.length_b   1.000
_cell.length_c   1.000
_cell.angle_alpha   90.00
_cell.angle_beta   90.00
_cell.angle_gamma   90.00
#
_symmetry.space_group_name_H-M   'P 1'
#
loop_
_entity.id
_entity.type
_entity.pdbx_description
1 polymer ?
#
loop_
_entity_poly.entity_id
_entity_poly.type
_entity_poly.pdbx_seq_one_letter_code
_entity_poly.pdbx_strand_id
1 'polypeptide(L)'
;MGCATMNAMREVLSLELTQRARSTRWRVLLVAWFVVLVGTVVLQTLFFDSVGPGVMGDESTWTRSSAEAIATGTLLFVLLVGLLVAPAQTATSINGDRRDGVLALVQAAPVSTWAVAVGKLLAAWLASLAFLLVSLPVLVWTVIRGGLTWWALLLGVAVVALLLLAVSGMGLGLSALTPRTASSTMLSYLIVAVLTVGLPLVFALSMPLTEHRETRQVAYLTRYDDNLDLDDPASWCREEVTPVSTMDTRSIAWLLLPNPVVVLSDALPHSGDAPGVTNIVRNVVDRSFRAPERQPETCAELAESMRESGGDPILQPASDPGNGAPGWKWGPGLAVNLLLGGAGVAVAHRRLKVPAGELPKGVRIA
;
A
#
# COMPACT_ATOMS: atom_id res chain seq x y z
N MET A 1 0.80 -33.70 9.03
CA MET A 1 0.69 -33.36 7.60
C MET A 1 1.83 -34.06 6.87
N GLY A 2 1.52 -35.16 6.18
CA GLY A 2 2.53 -36.14 5.74
C GLY A 2 3.24 -35.77 4.44
N CYS A 3 4.47 -36.28 4.27
CA CYS A 3 5.36 -36.12 3.12
C CYS A 3 4.65 -36.25 1.75
N ALA A 4 3.64 -37.12 1.65
CA ALA A 4 2.82 -37.32 0.45
C ALA A 4 2.02 -36.06 0.03
N THR A 5 1.48 -35.28 0.98
CA THR A 5 0.75 -34.04 0.66
C THR A 5 1.67 -32.94 0.12
N MET A 6 2.91 -32.89 0.61
CA MET A 6 3.92 -31.92 0.18
C MET A 6 4.47 -32.26 -1.20
N ASN A 7 4.62 -33.55 -1.52
CA ASN A 7 5.04 -34.01 -2.85
C ASN A 7 3.98 -33.72 -3.91
N ALA A 8 2.69 -33.99 -3.63
CA ALA A 8 1.59 -33.67 -4.53
C ALA A 8 1.48 -32.15 -4.79
N MET A 9 1.64 -31.32 -3.76
CA MET A 9 1.69 -29.85 -3.91
C MET A 9 2.84 -29.41 -4.83
N ARG A 10 4.04 -29.98 -4.63
CA ARG A 10 5.23 -29.64 -5.42
C ARG A 10 5.07 -30.04 -6.89
N GLU A 11 4.42 -31.16 -7.15
CA GLU A 11 4.21 -31.69 -8.50
C GLU A 11 3.24 -30.81 -9.29
N VAL A 12 2.07 -30.49 -8.71
CA VAL A 12 1.09 -29.54 -9.29
C VAL A 12 1.73 -28.17 -9.53
N LEU A 13 2.48 -27.67 -8.55
CA LEU A 13 3.19 -26.41 -8.66
C LEU A 13 4.20 -26.42 -9.82
N SER A 14 4.99 -27.48 -9.94
CA SER A 14 6.01 -27.61 -10.98
C SER A 14 5.41 -27.65 -12.39
N LEU A 15 4.26 -28.31 -12.56
CA LEU A 15 3.56 -28.42 -13.83
C LEU A 15 3.01 -27.06 -14.27
N GLU A 16 2.32 -26.34 -13.39
CA GLU A 16 1.79 -25.00 -13.70
C GLU A 16 2.91 -23.99 -14.02
N LEU A 17 3.98 -23.97 -13.21
CA LEU A 17 5.11 -23.06 -13.44
C LEU A 17 5.82 -23.35 -14.77
N THR A 18 6.01 -24.63 -15.10
CA THR A 18 6.67 -25.03 -16.35
C THR A 18 5.81 -24.66 -17.57
N GLN A 19 4.48 -24.85 -17.49
CA GLN A 19 3.57 -24.44 -18.55
C GLN A 19 3.57 -22.92 -18.76
N ARG A 20 3.54 -22.13 -17.68
CA ARG A 20 3.60 -20.66 -17.76
C ARG A 20 4.94 -20.17 -18.31
N ALA A 21 6.06 -20.71 -17.81
CA ALA A 21 7.41 -20.35 -18.23
C ALA A 21 7.71 -20.71 -19.70
N ARG A 22 7.13 -21.80 -20.22
CA ARG A 22 7.28 -22.20 -21.61
C ARG A 22 6.51 -21.31 -22.58
N SER A 23 5.45 -20.63 -22.14
CA SER A 23 4.66 -19.77 -23.03
C SER A 23 5.44 -18.53 -23.48
N THR A 24 5.46 -18.27 -24.79
CA THR A 24 6.12 -17.08 -25.37
C THR A 24 5.46 -15.80 -24.87
N ARG A 25 4.14 -15.83 -24.65
CA ARG A 25 3.35 -14.71 -24.13
C ARG A 25 3.84 -14.26 -22.74
N TRP A 26 4.15 -15.21 -21.86
CA TRP A 26 4.68 -14.89 -20.53
C TRP A 26 6.05 -14.23 -20.58
N ARG A 27 6.95 -14.73 -21.43
CA ARG A 27 8.29 -14.13 -21.61
C ARG A 27 8.20 -12.72 -22.17
N VAL A 28 7.37 -12.50 -23.20
CA VAL A 28 7.12 -11.15 -23.76
C VAL A 28 6.59 -10.21 -22.69
N LEU A 29 5.68 -10.69 -21.84
CA LEU A 29 5.10 -9.89 -20.78
C LEU A 29 6.14 -9.52 -19.69
N LEU A 30 7.00 -10.45 -19.28
CA LEU A 30 8.09 -10.14 -18.33
C LEU A 30 9.11 -9.15 -18.90
N VAL A 31 9.47 -9.29 -20.19
CA VAL A 31 10.36 -8.32 -20.87
C VAL A 31 9.70 -6.95 -20.97
N ALA A 32 8.44 -6.89 -21.38
CA ALA A 32 7.68 -5.65 -21.43
C ALA A 32 7.57 -4.99 -20.05
N TRP A 33 7.35 -5.79 -18.99
CA TRP A 33 7.35 -5.31 -17.61
C TRP A 33 8.69 -4.69 -17.21
N PHE A 34 9.80 -5.37 -17.51
CA PHE A 34 11.14 -4.84 -17.23
C PHE A 34 11.38 -3.50 -17.96
N VAL A 35 11.00 -3.43 -19.25
CA VAL A 35 11.12 -2.20 -20.05
C VAL A 35 10.28 -1.06 -19.46
N VAL A 36 9.03 -1.33 -19.09
CA VAL A 36 8.14 -0.34 -18.46
C VAL A 36 8.75 0.14 -17.15
N LEU A 37 9.25 -0.76 -16.31
CA LEU A 37 9.85 -0.42 -15.03
C LEU A 37 11.10 0.46 -15.19
N VAL A 38 11.99 0.12 -16.13
CA VAL A 38 13.14 0.97 -16.47
C VAL A 38 12.67 2.33 -16.97
N GLY A 39 11.66 2.36 -17.84
CA GLY A 39 11.05 3.60 -18.32
C GLY A 39 10.47 4.47 -17.19
N THR A 40 9.83 3.86 -16.19
CA THR A 40 9.34 4.57 -15.00
C THR A 40 10.48 5.19 -14.20
N VAL A 41 11.57 4.44 -13.95
CA VAL A 41 12.74 4.99 -13.26
C VAL A 41 13.35 6.16 -14.02
N VAL A 42 13.50 6.03 -15.35
CA VAL A 42 14.00 7.11 -16.21
C VAL A 42 13.08 8.34 -16.13
N LEU A 43 11.77 8.14 -16.21
CA LEU A 43 10.81 9.25 -16.13
C LEU A 43 10.85 9.95 -14.77
N GLN A 44 10.99 9.19 -13.67
CA GLN A 44 11.15 9.77 -12.34
C GLN A 44 12.46 10.54 -12.22
N THR A 45 13.58 10.03 -12.74
CA THR A 45 14.85 10.77 -12.76
C THR A 45 14.72 12.09 -13.52
N LEU A 46 14.14 12.07 -14.72
CA LEU A 46 13.92 13.27 -15.52
C LEU A 46 13.00 14.28 -14.82
N PHE A 47 11.96 13.79 -14.12
CA PHE A 47 11.07 14.63 -13.34
C PHE A 47 11.84 15.37 -12.22
N PHE A 48 12.58 14.65 -11.38
CA PHE A 48 13.33 15.26 -10.27
C PHE A 48 14.47 16.17 -10.75
N ASP A 49 15.13 15.82 -11.86
CA ASP A 49 16.14 16.66 -12.50
C ASP A 49 15.52 17.97 -13.03
N SER A 50 14.27 17.93 -13.53
CA SER A 50 13.57 19.11 -14.07
C SER A 50 13.01 20.05 -13.01
N VAL A 51 12.60 19.52 -11.84
CA VAL A 51 12.10 20.32 -10.72
C VAL A 51 13.26 21.03 -10.02
N GLY A 52 14.38 20.33 -9.84
CA GLY A 52 15.55 20.84 -9.13
C GLY A 52 15.28 21.16 -7.64
N PRO A 53 16.30 21.61 -6.90
CA PRO A 53 16.17 21.93 -5.48
C PRO A 53 15.21 23.11 -5.17
N GLY A 54 14.88 23.95 -6.16
CA GLY A 54 14.07 25.14 -5.98
C GLY A 54 14.68 26.13 -4.98
N VAL A 55 13.83 26.82 -4.20
CA VAL A 55 14.23 27.77 -3.13
C VAL A 55 14.49 27.03 -1.80
N MET A 56 14.27 25.71 -1.74
CA MET A 56 14.07 24.94 -0.51
C MET A 56 15.31 24.18 -0.01
N GLY A 57 16.46 24.19 -0.70
CA GLY A 57 17.61 23.45 -0.17
C GLY A 57 18.88 23.42 -0.98
N ASP A 58 19.90 22.86 -0.33
CA ASP A 58 21.21 22.53 -0.90
C ASP A 58 21.10 21.46 -2.01
N GLU A 59 21.96 21.54 -3.02
CA GLU A 59 21.95 20.63 -4.17
C GLU A 59 22.26 19.18 -3.73
N SER A 60 23.11 19.03 -2.72
CA SER A 60 23.50 17.72 -2.19
C SER A 60 22.38 17.01 -1.43
N THR A 61 21.55 17.76 -0.71
CA THR A 61 20.41 17.21 0.04
C THR A 61 19.27 16.84 -0.90
N TRP A 62 19.01 17.67 -1.92
CA TRP A 62 18.04 17.37 -2.97
C TRP A 62 18.39 16.11 -3.76
N THR A 63 19.65 15.94 -4.13
CA THR A 63 20.11 14.76 -4.88
C THR A 63 19.88 13.47 -4.10
N ARG A 64 20.13 13.49 -2.77
CA ARG A 64 19.87 12.34 -1.91
C ARG A 64 18.38 12.05 -1.78
N SER A 65 17.59 13.08 -1.47
CA SER A 65 16.18 12.94 -1.16
C SER A 65 15.33 12.56 -2.38
N SER A 66 15.65 13.11 -3.56
CA SER A 66 15.03 12.71 -4.83
C SER A 66 15.37 11.26 -5.20
N ALA A 67 16.59 10.80 -4.92
CA ALA A 67 16.98 9.44 -5.22
C ALA A 67 16.31 8.41 -4.27
N GLU A 68 16.08 8.76 -2.99
CA GLU A 68 15.19 8.03 -2.10
C GLU A 68 13.75 7.97 -2.65
N ALA A 69 13.22 9.10 -3.11
CA ALA A 69 11.88 9.22 -3.71
C ALA A 69 11.68 8.31 -4.93
N ILE A 70 12.71 8.22 -5.77
CA ILE A 70 12.72 7.33 -6.95
C ILE A 70 12.66 5.88 -6.50
N ALA A 71 13.47 5.49 -5.50
CA ALA A 71 13.48 4.12 -5.00
C ALA A 71 12.12 3.71 -4.39
N THR A 72 11.58 4.53 -3.47
CA THR A 72 10.29 4.26 -2.82
C THR A 72 9.13 4.35 -3.80
N GLY A 73 9.16 5.31 -4.73
CA GLY A 73 8.19 5.46 -5.80
C GLY A 73 8.21 4.29 -6.79
N THR A 74 9.38 3.74 -7.10
CA THR A 74 9.50 2.54 -7.94
C THR A 74 8.90 1.32 -7.23
N LEU A 75 9.18 1.13 -5.93
CA LEU A 75 8.55 0.08 -5.12
C LEU A 75 7.03 0.21 -5.09
N LEU A 76 6.52 1.45 -4.91
CA LEU A 76 5.09 1.73 -4.96
C LEU A 76 4.50 1.39 -6.34
N PHE A 77 5.18 1.73 -7.43
CA PHE A 77 4.73 1.39 -8.78
C PHE A 77 4.66 -0.13 -8.99
N VAL A 78 5.68 -0.87 -8.54
CA VAL A 78 5.70 -2.35 -8.55
C VAL A 78 4.50 -2.91 -7.78
N LEU A 79 4.19 -2.35 -6.59
CA LEU A 79 3.01 -2.75 -5.82
C LEU A 79 1.72 -2.50 -6.61
N LEU A 80 1.51 -1.29 -7.15
CA LEU A 80 0.28 -0.93 -7.85
C LEU A 80 0.03 -1.82 -9.08
N VAL A 81 1.07 -2.08 -9.88
CA VAL A 81 0.96 -3.01 -11.01
C VAL A 81 0.73 -4.43 -10.52
N GLY A 82 1.43 -4.87 -9.46
CA GLY A 82 1.22 -6.17 -8.85
C GLY A 82 -0.22 -6.38 -8.37
N LEU A 83 -0.84 -5.36 -7.77
CA LEU A 83 -2.24 -5.37 -7.33
C LEU A 83 -3.23 -5.44 -8.51
N LEU A 84 -2.84 -5.01 -9.71
CA LEU A 84 -3.63 -5.19 -10.94
C LEU A 84 -3.42 -6.58 -11.56
N VAL A 85 -2.20 -7.07 -11.57
CA VAL A 85 -1.88 -8.35 -12.23
C VAL A 85 -2.32 -9.56 -11.38
N ALA A 86 -2.19 -9.49 -10.05
CA ALA A 86 -2.49 -10.62 -9.17
C ALA A 86 -3.96 -11.10 -9.27
N PRO A 87 -5.00 -10.24 -9.20
CA PRO A 87 -6.40 -10.64 -9.38
C PRO A 87 -6.68 -11.36 -10.69
N ALA A 88 -6.06 -10.92 -11.80
CA ALA A 88 -6.24 -11.52 -13.11
C ALA A 88 -5.73 -12.97 -13.16
N GLN A 89 -4.61 -13.23 -12.47
CA GLN A 89 -4.00 -14.57 -12.42
C GLN A 89 -4.74 -15.51 -11.45
N THR A 90 -5.37 -14.98 -10.41
CA THR A 90 -6.00 -15.79 -9.35
C THR A 90 -7.47 -16.08 -9.63
N ALA A 91 -8.19 -15.13 -10.25
CA ALA A 91 -9.62 -15.22 -10.52
C ALA A 91 -10.00 -16.29 -11.57
N THR A 92 -9.03 -16.76 -12.35
CA THR A 92 -9.21 -17.83 -13.34
C THR A 92 -8.79 -19.21 -12.82
N SER A 93 -8.17 -19.30 -11.64
CA SER A 93 -7.54 -20.54 -11.17
C SER A 93 -8.52 -21.68 -10.89
N ILE A 94 -9.71 -21.43 -10.32
CA ILE A 94 -10.71 -22.49 -10.07
C ILE A 94 -11.72 -22.57 -11.21
N ASN A 95 -12.10 -21.41 -11.76
CA ASN A 95 -13.07 -21.35 -12.83
C ASN A 95 -12.50 -21.80 -14.19
N GLY A 96 -11.19 -21.76 -14.39
CA GLY A 96 -10.48 -22.34 -15.54
C GLY A 96 -10.63 -23.86 -15.56
N ASP A 97 -10.30 -24.54 -14.45
CA ASP A 97 -10.49 -25.99 -14.32
C ASP A 97 -11.93 -26.45 -14.49
N ARG A 98 -12.91 -25.62 -14.11
CA ARG A 98 -14.33 -25.88 -14.38
C ARG A 98 -14.68 -25.81 -15.86
N ARG A 99 -14.08 -24.86 -16.60
CA ARG A 99 -14.30 -24.69 -18.04
C ARG A 99 -13.66 -25.78 -18.87
N ASP A 100 -12.47 -26.22 -18.46
CA ASP A 100 -11.69 -27.21 -19.19
C ASP A 100 -12.11 -28.66 -18.87
N GLY A 101 -13.16 -28.86 -18.07
CA GLY A 101 -13.67 -30.20 -17.69
C GLY A 101 -12.76 -30.98 -16.74
N VAL A 102 -11.65 -30.39 -16.32
CA VAL A 102 -10.61 -31.03 -15.48
C VAL A 102 -11.09 -31.22 -14.03
N LEU A 103 -12.11 -30.46 -13.58
CA LEU A 103 -12.60 -30.55 -12.20
C LEU A 103 -13.11 -31.96 -11.83
N ALA A 104 -13.78 -32.65 -12.75
CA ALA A 104 -14.26 -34.01 -12.52
C ALA A 104 -13.10 -35.02 -12.38
N LEU A 105 -12.02 -34.80 -13.13
CA LEU A 105 -10.82 -35.64 -13.10
C LEU A 105 -9.98 -35.41 -11.82
N VAL A 106 -9.88 -34.17 -11.36
CA VAL A 106 -9.18 -33.81 -10.11
C VAL A 106 -9.98 -34.22 -8.86
N GLN A 107 -11.32 -34.21 -8.92
CA GLN A 107 -12.17 -34.74 -7.84
C GLN A 107 -12.16 -36.27 -7.75
N ALA A 108 -11.82 -36.97 -8.84
CA ALA A 108 -11.62 -38.42 -8.85
C ALA A 108 -10.23 -38.84 -8.33
N ALA A 109 -9.27 -37.91 -8.22
CA ALA A 109 -7.96 -38.16 -7.66
C ALA A 109 -8.01 -38.11 -6.11
N PRO A 110 -7.30 -39.00 -5.38
CA PRO A 110 -7.28 -39.03 -3.92
C PRO A 110 -6.39 -37.92 -3.32
N VAL A 111 -6.52 -36.70 -3.82
CA VAL A 111 -5.73 -35.54 -3.38
C VAL A 111 -6.55 -34.71 -2.40
N SER A 112 -5.94 -34.31 -1.29
CA SER A 112 -6.65 -33.54 -0.27
C SER A 112 -7.07 -32.17 -0.81
N THR A 113 -8.32 -31.78 -0.56
CA THR A 113 -8.91 -30.50 -0.99
C THR A 113 -8.09 -29.28 -0.54
N TRP A 114 -7.45 -29.39 0.62
CA TRP A 114 -6.55 -28.37 1.17
C TRP A 114 -5.25 -28.24 0.34
N ALA A 115 -4.66 -29.36 -0.07
CA ALA A 115 -3.46 -29.34 -0.90
C ALA A 115 -3.72 -28.71 -2.28
N VAL A 116 -4.90 -28.93 -2.86
CA VAL A 116 -5.30 -28.29 -4.12
C VAL A 116 -5.45 -26.77 -3.95
N ALA A 117 -6.16 -26.31 -2.92
CA ALA A 117 -6.37 -24.88 -2.69
C ALA A 117 -5.05 -24.13 -2.42
N VAL A 118 -4.19 -24.69 -1.56
CA VAL A 118 -2.89 -24.10 -1.24
C VAL A 118 -1.93 -24.18 -2.44
N GLY A 119 -1.94 -25.28 -3.20
CA GLY A 119 -1.13 -25.42 -4.41
C GLY A 119 -1.44 -24.33 -5.45
N LYS A 120 -2.73 -24.06 -5.68
CA LYS A 120 -3.17 -22.98 -6.58
C LYS A 120 -2.83 -21.59 -6.07
N LEU A 121 -2.96 -21.36 -4.77
CA LEU A 121 -2.53 -20.12 -4.15
C LEU A 121 -1.03 -19.88 -4.38
N LEU A 122 -0.21 -20.89 -4.08
CA LEU A 122 1.24 -20.81 -4.25
C LEU A 122 1.63 -20.62 -5.71
N ALA A 123 0.97 -21.30 -6.66
CA ALA A 123 1.24 -21.12 -8.08
C ALA A 123 0.94 -19.68 -8.54
N ALA A 124 -0.20 -19.13 -8.12
CA ALA A 124 -0.57 -17.74 -8.41
C ALA A 124 0.35 -16.71 -7.73
N TRP A 125 0.73 -16.97 -6.48
CA TRP A 125 1.65 -16.13 -5.74
C TRP A 125 3.04 -16.15 -6.36
N LEU A 126 3.57 -17.34 -6.72
CA LEU A 126 4.87 -17.48 -7.38
C LEU A 126 4.89 -16.83 -8.77
N ALA A 127 3.78 -16.88 -9.50
CA ALA A 127 3.65 -16.14 -10.74
C ALA A 127 3.74 -14.63 -10.52
N SER A 128 3.18 -14.11 -9.43
CA SER A 128 3.32 -12.70 -9.02
C SER A 128 4.74 -12.38 -8.54
N LEU A 129 5.39 -13.30 -7.83
CA LEU A 129 6.79 -13.17 -7.43
C LEU A 129 7.75 -13.17 -8.61
N ALA A 130 7.41 -13.78 -9.75
CA ALA A 130 8.24 -13.69 -10.95
C ALA A 130 8.34 -12.25 -11.46
N PHE A 131 7.26 -11.45 -11.40
CA PHE A 131 7.31 -10.02 -11.73
C PHE A 131 8.19 -9.24 -10.75
N LEU A 132 8.08 -9.58 -9.45
CA LEU A 132 8.88 -8.96 -8.40
C LEU A 132 10.36 -9.33 -8.53
N LEU A 133 10.67 -10.57 -8.93
CA LEU A 133 12.03 -11.02 -9.23
C LEU A 133 12.62 -10.26 -10.42
N VAL A 134 11.83 -10.06 -11.47
CA VAL A 134 12.24 -9.27 -12.64
C VAL A 134 12.45 -7.79 -12.29
N SER A 135 11.74 -7.25 -11.29
CA SER A 135 11.95 -5.88 -10.84
C SER A 135 13.18 -5.71 -9.92
N LEU A 136 13.69 -6.78 -9.30
CA LEU A 136 14.82 -6.69 -8.35
C LEU A 136 16.06 -5.99 -8.93
N PRO A 137 16.56 -6.29 -10.14
CA PRO A 137 17.75 -5.61 -10.66
C PRO A 137 17.57 -4.09 -10.76
N VAL A 138 16.38 -3.65 -11.16
CA VAL A 138 16.04 -2.22 -11.25
C VAL A 138 15.90 -1.60 -9.87
N LEU A 139 15.27 -2.30 -8.92
CA LEU A 139 15.14 -1.83 -7.54
C LEU A 139 16.50 -1.76 -6.81
N VAL A 140 17.38 -2.72 -7.05
CA VAL A 140 18.75 -2.70 -6.53
C VAL A 140 19.50 -1.50 -7.10
N TRP A 141 19.34 -1.22 -8.39
CA TRP A 141 19.93 -0.04 -9.02
C TRP A 141 19.43 1.28 -8.41
N THR A 142 18.12 1.42 -8.17
CA THR A 142 17.57 2.64 -7.54
C THR A 142 18.07 2.82 -6.12
N VAL A 143 18.30 1.74 -5.37
CA VAL A 143 18.86 1.79 -4.01
C VAL A 143 20.33 2.21 -4.01
N ILE A 144 21.14 1.69 -4.93
CA ILE A 144 22.55 2.08 -5.09
C ILE A 144 22.66 3.58 -5.40
N ARG A 145 21.74 4.12 -6.19
CA ARG A 145 21.64 5.56 -6.50
C ARG A 145 21.06 6.37 -5.33
N GLY A 146 20.09 5.79 -4.63
CA GLY A 146 19.18 6.43 -3.69
C GLY A 146 19.69 6.61 -2.27
N GLY A 147 20.68 5.84 -1.85
CA GLY A 147 21.12 5.84 -0.45
C GLY A 147 20.11 5.20 0.51
N LEU A 148 19.01 4.61 -0.01
CA LEU A 148 18.09 3.81 0.79
C LEU A 148 18.84 2.64 1.43
N THR A 149 18.56 2.31 2.68
CA THR A 149 19.26 1.20 3.34
C THR A 149 18.89 -0.13 2.68
N TRP A 150 19.85 -1.06 2.57
CA TRP A 150 19.58 -2.39 2.01
C TRP A 150 18.45 -3.13 2.75
N TRP A 151 18.35 -2.91 4.06
CA TRP A 151 17.28 -3.46 4.88
C TRP A 151 15.90 -2.93 4.48
N ALA A 152 15.79 -1.63 4.15
CA ALA A 152 14.55 -1.04 3.65
C ALA A 152 14.05 -1.71 2.38
N LEU A 153 14.97 -1.98 1.44
CA LEU A 153 14.63 -2.68 0.20
C LEU A 153 14.08 -4.08 0.50
N LEU A 154 14.77 -4.84 1.35
CA LEU A 154 14.34 -6.19 1.72
C LEU A 154 12.97 -6.17 2.39
N LEU A 155 12.74 -5.25 3.33
CA LEU A 155 11.46 -5.07 4.01
C LEU A 155 10.36 -4.69 3.01
N GLY A 156 10.60 -3.70 2.15
CA GLY A 156 9.65 -3.26 1.13
C GLY A 156 9.27 -4.39 0.16
N VAL A 157 10.25 -5.12 -0.37
CA VAL A 157 10.03 -6.28 -1.24
C VAL A 157 9.24 -7.38 -0.52
N ALA A 158 9.56 -7.65 0.75
CA ALA A 158 8.82 -8.63 1.56
C ALA A 158 7.37 -8.21 1.80
N VAL A 159 7.13 -6.94 2.14
CA VAL A 159 5.78 -6.39 2.32
C VAL A 159 4.97 -6.48 1.01
N VAL A 160 5.55 -6.11 -0.12
CA VAL A 160 4.90 -6.27 -1.43
C VAL A 160 4.58 -7.73 -1.71
N ALA A 161 5.52 -8.65 -1.51
CA ALA A 161 5.30 -10.08 -1.70
C ALA A 161 4.13 -10.60 -0.84
N LEU A 162 4.02 -10.18 0.42
CA LEU A 162 2.96 -10.59 1.33
C LEU A 162 1.61 -9.95 0.99
N LEU A 163 1.58 -8.70 0.52
CA LEU A 163 0.36 -8.06 0.02
C LEU A 163 -0.16 -8.77 -1.23
N LEU A 164 0.73 -9.18 -2.15
CA LEU A 164 0.35 -9.97 -3.32
C LEU A 164 -0.18 -11.36 -2.94
N LEU A 165 0.36 -11.98 -1.88
CA LEU A 165 -0.18 -13.22 -1.32
C LEU A 165 -1.60 -13.02 -0.79
N ALA A 166 -1.83 -11.95 -0.02
CA ALA A 166 -3.14 -11.60 0.52
C ALA A 166 -4.19 -11.43 -0.60
N VAL A 167 -3.87 -10.63 -1.61
CA VAL A 167 -4.76 -10.42 -2.77
C VAL A 167 -5.00 -11.69 -3.55
N SER A 168 -3.97 -12.54 -3.69
CA SER A 168 -4.12 -13.84 -4.33
C SER A 168 -5.08 -14.77 -3.57
N GLY A 169 -5.03 -14.75 -2.24
CA GLY A 169 -5.97 -15.49 -1.38
C GLY A 169 -7.40 -15.00 -1.52
N MET A 170 -7.61 -13.68 -1.54
CA MET A 170 -8.92 -13.07 -1.77
C MET A 170 -9.49 -13.47 -3.14
N GLY A 171 -8.67 -13.36 -4.19
CA GLY A 171 -9.06 -13.73 -5.56
C GLY A 171 -9.39 -15.21 -5.72
N LEU A 172 -8.67 -16.11 -5.02
CA LEU A 172 -8.97 -17.54 -4.99
C LEU A 172 -10.35 -17.80 -4.36
N GLY A 173 -10.67 -17.14 -3.24
CA GLY A 173 -11.97 -17.23 -2.58
C GLY A 173 -13.12 -16.79 -3.50
N LEU A 174 -12.94 -15.66 -4.18
CA LEU A 174 -13.92 -15.15 -5.15
C LEU A 174 -14.09 -16.08 -6.36
N SER A 175 -13.01 -16.68 -6.85
CA SER A 175 -13.07 -17.67 -7.93
C SER A 175 -13.83 -18.93 -7.52
N ALA A 176 -13.80 -19.30 -6.24
CA ALA A 176 -14.58 -20.44 -5.75
C ALA A 176 -16.08 -20.11 -5.60
N LEU A 177 -16.40 -18.88 -5.19
CA LEU A 177 -17.78 -18.42 -4.95
C LEU A 177 -18.55 -18.11 -6.22
N THR A 178 -17.89 -17.59 -7.25
CA THR A 178 -18.57 -17.14 -8.47
C THR A 178 -18.55 -18.21 -9.57
N PRO A 179 -19.68 -18.47 -10.24
CA PRO A 179 -19.77 -19.49 -11.29
C PRO A 179 -19.17 -19.04 -12.64
N ARG A 180 -18.99 -17.73 -12.86
CA ARG A 180 -18.43 -17.17 -14.11
C ARG A 180 -17.08 -16.49 -13.83
N THR A 181 -16.07 -16.69 -14.67
CA THR A 181 -14.77 -16.00 -14.47
C THR A 181 -14.88 -14.49 -14.55
N ALA A 182 -15.70 -13.96 -15.47
CA ALA A 182 -15.80 -12.51 -15.67
C ALA A 182 -16.25 -11.80 -14.38
N SER A 183 -17.26 -12.34 -13.69
CA SER A 183 -17.70 -11.82 -12.39
C SER A 183 -16.64 -11.99 -11.31
N SER A 184 -15.89 -13.10 -11.30
CA SER A 184 -14.80 -13.31 -10.33
C SER A 184 -13.71 -12.24 -10.48
N THR A 185 -13.30 -11.98 -11.72
CA THR A 185 -12.24 -11.03 -12.03
C THR A 185 -12.69 -9.61 -11.69
N MET A 186 -13.90 -9.22 -12.08
CA MET A 186 -14.46 -7.91 -11.74
C MET A 186 -14.57 -7.69 -10.23
N LEU A 187 -15.05 -8.68 -9.48
CA LEU A 187 -15.18 -8.57 -8.02
C LEU A 187 -13.82 -8.52 -7.32
N SER A 188 -12.82 -9.22 -7.85
CA SER A 188 -11.45 -9.17 -7.32
C SER A 188 -10.84 -7.78 -7.54
N TYR A 189 -11.05 -7.18 -8.72
CA TYR A 189 -10.64 -5.79 -8.98
C TYR A 189 -11.40 -4.78 -8.11
N LEU A 190 -12.69 -5.02 -7.85
CA LEU A 190 -13.48 -4.16 -6.97
C LEU A 190 -12.91 -4.19 -5.54
N ILE A 191 -12.54 -5.36 -5.00
CA ILE A 191 -11.90 -5.45 -3.68
C ILE A 191 -10.59 -4.67 -3.65
N VAL A 192 -9.73 -4.84 -4.66
CA VAL A 192 -8.47 -4.09 -4.75
C VAL A 192 -8.75 -2.58 -4.80
N ALA A 193 -9.67 -2.14 -5.65
CA ALA A 193 -10.06 -0.73 -5.77
C ALA A 193 -10.62 -0.16 -4.46
N VAL A 194 -11.43 -0.93 -3.73
CA VAL A 194 -11.93 -0.53 -2.41
C VAL A 194 -10.79 -0.40 -1.41
N LEU A 195 -9.85 -1.35 -1.36
CA LEU A 195 -8.70 -1.29 -0.45
C LEU A 195 -7.75 -0.13 -0.77
N THR A 196 -7.49 0.16 -2.05
CA THR A 196 -6.52 1.19 -2.45
C THR A 196 -7.11 2.60 -2.53
N VAL A 197 -8.32 2.75 -3.07
CA VAL A 197 -8.97 4.05 -3.34
C VAL A 197 -10.22 4.24 -2.47
N GLY A 198 -11.02 3.19 -2.29
CA GLY A 198 -12.26 3.27 -1.52
C GLY A 198 -12.04 3.63 -0.05
N LEU A 199 -11.03 3.05 0.61
CA LEU A 199 -10.73 3.33 2.02
C LEU A 199 -10.32 4.80 2.24
N PRO A 200 -9.34 5.38 1.50
CA PRO A 200 -9.05 6.81 1.57
C PRO A 200 -10.24 7.69 1.23
N LEU A 201 -11.06 7.29 0.26
CA LEU A 201 -12.25 8.05 -0.13
C LEU A 201 -13.29 8.10 1.01
N VAL A 202 -13.58 6.95 1.63
CA VAL A 202 -14.50 6.88 2.79
C VAL A 202 -13.96 7.68 3.96
N PHE A 203 -12.64 7.60 4.23
CA PHE A 203 -11.99 8.41 5.26
C PHE A 203 -12.12 9.91 4.98
N ALA A 204 -11.85 10.35 3.75
CA ALA A 204 -11.98 11.76 3.36
C ALA A 204 -13.43 12.27 3.49
N LEU A 205 -14.41 11.45 3.08
CA LEU A 205 -15.83 11.80 3.19
C LEU A 205 -16.34 11.78 4.64
N SER A 206 -15.68 11.07 5.56
CA SER A 206 -16.06 11.02 6.97
C SER A 206 -15.37 12.07 7.85
N MET A 207 -14.29 12.73 7.37
CA MET A 207 -13.62 13.81 8.11
C MET A 207 -14.57 14.90 8.67
N PRO A 208 -15.56 15.41 7.91
CA PRO A 208 -16.46 16.45 8.42
C PRO A 208 -17.31 15.99 9.61
N LEU A 209 -17.53 14.67 9.75
CA LEU A 209 -18.29 14.10 10.87
C LEU A 209 -17.49 14.08 12.18
N THR A 210 -16.19 14.35 12.12
CA THR A 210 -15.28 14.42 13.28
C THR A 210 -15.00 15.85 13.74
N GLU A 211 -15.78 16.82 13.27
CA GLU A 211 -15.68 18.21 13.72
C GLU A 211 -16.15 18.36 15.16
N HIS A 212 -15.25 18.80 16.03
CA HIS A 212 -15.56 19.21 17.39
C HIS A 212 -15.38 20.73 17.51
N ARG A 213 -16.41 21.39 18.05
CA ARG A 213 -16.39 22.82 18.36
C ARG A 213 -16.11 22.99 19.84
N GLU A 214 -14.99 23.63 20.15
CA GLU A 214 -14.62 23.99 21.51
C GLU A 214 -14.33 25.48 21.57
N THR A 215 -14.83 26.14 22.62
CA THR A 215 -14.43 27.52 22.92
C THR A 215 -13.07 27.49 23.57
N ARG A 216 -12.07 28.06 22.92
CA ARG A 216 -10.69 28.10 23.42
C ARG A 216 -10.16 29.52 23.36
N GLN A 217 -9.26 29.82 24.27
CA GLN A 217 -8.45 31.03 24.20
C GLN A 217 -7.38 30.79 23.13
N VAL A 218 -7.31 31.69 22.15
CA VAL A 218 -6.32 31.65 21.09
C VAL A 218 -5.64 32.99 20.98
N ALA A 219 -4.33 32.96 20.77
CA ALA A 219 -3.53 34.13 20.48
C ALA A 219 -3.48 34.36 18.96
N TYR A 220 -3.85 35.56 18.51
CA TYR A 220 -3.73 35.94 17.10
C TYR A 220 -2.92 37.22 16.90
N LEU A 221 -2.26 37.29 15.75
CA LEU A 221 -1.52 38.46 15.29
C LEU A 221 -2.51 39.58 14.96
N THR A 222 -2.42 40.69 15.69
CA THR A 222 -3.17 41.91 15.40
C THR A 222 -2.44 42.83 14.43
N ARG A 223 -1.11 42.70 14.37
CA ARG A 223 -0.23 43.45 13.47
C ARG A 223 0.70 42.47 12.75
N TYR A 224 0.77 42.60 11.44
CA TYR A 224 1.73 41.88 10.60
C TYR A 224 2.82 42.88 10.21
N ASP A 225 3.98 42.78 10.84
CA ASP A 225 5.14 43.63 10.62
C ASP A 225 6.38 42.73 10.53
N ASP A 226 7.33 43.03 9.65
CA ASP A 226 8.52 42.17 9.45
C ASP A 226 9.48 42.21 10.66
N ASN A 227 9.33 43.21 11.54
CA ASN A 227 10.15 43.39 12.75
C ASN A 227 9.26 43.40 14.00
N LEU A 228 8.61 42.28 14.31
CA LEU A 228 7.87 42.13 15.57
C LEU A 228 8.85 42.15 16.75
N ASP A 229 8.57 42.99 17.76
CA ASP A 229 9.28 42.95 19.03
C ASP A 229 8.77 41.77 19.85
N LEU A 230 9.42 40.61 19.70
CA LEU A 230 9.00 39.37 20.36
C LEU A 230 9.10 39.45 21.90
N ASP A 231 9.86 40.40 22.44
CA ASP A 231 10.00 40.62 23.88
C ASP A 231 8.84 41.44 24.46
N ASP A 232 8.11 42.18 23.62
CA ASP A 232 6.85 42.87 23.96
C ASP A 232 5.66 42.35 23.12
N PRO A 233 5.13 41.14 23.44
CA PRO A 233 4.04 40.53 22.70
C PRO A 233 2.72 41.32 22.76
N ALA A 234 2.55 42.24 23.73
CA ALA A 234 1.35 43.05 23.85
C ALA A 234 1.18 44.06 22.70
N SER A 235 2.27 44.39 22.00
CA SER A 235 2.27 45.37 20.91
C SER A 235 1.71 44.83 19.59
N TRP A 236 1.71 43.52 19.40
CA TRP A 236 1.33 42.87 18.13
C TRP A 236 0.42 41.65 18.26
N CYS A 237 0.20 41.11 19.46
CA CYS A 237 -0.67 39.96 19.70
C CYS A 237 -1.86 40.29 20.62
N ARG A 238 -2.99 39.62 20.39
CA ARG A 238 -4.15 39.65 21.27
C ARG A 238 -4.67 38.24 21.52
N GLU A 239 -5.09 38.01 22.75
CA GLU A 239 -5.73 36.77 23.18
C GLU A 239 -7.25 36.96 23.17
N GLU A 240 -7.97 36.02 22.57
CA GLU A 240 -9.43 36.07 22.51
C GLU A 240 -10.02 34.68 22.65
N VAL A 241 -11.15 34.59 23.34
CA VAL A 241 -11.90 33.34 23.46
C VAL A 241 -12.77 33.21 22.24
N THR A 242 -12.38 32.32 21.32
CA THR A 242 -13.12 32.09 20.07
C THR A 242 -13.60 30.65 19.98
N PRO A 243 -14.78 30.42 19.35
CA PRO A 243 -15.19 29.07 19.02
C PRO A 243 -14.31 28.56 17.88
N VAL A 244 -13.43 27.59 18.17
CA VAL A 244 -12.57 26.96 17.17
C VAL A 244 -13.17 25.61 16.80
N SER A 245 -13.35 25.38 15.50
CA SER A 245 -13.67 24.05 14.97
C SER A 245 -12.38 23.30 14.65
N THR A 246 -12.20 22.15 15.28
CA THR A 246 -11.07 21.25 14.99
C THR A 246 -11.60 19.90 14.52
N MET A 247 -10.92 19.29 13.54
CA MET A 247 -11.26 17.95 13.06
C MET A 247 -10.37 16.94 13.78
N ASP A 248 -10.95 16.08 14.64
CA ASP A 248 -10.20 14.99 15.30
C ASP A 248 -10.43 13.67 14.56
N THR A 249 -9.56 13.39 13.60
CA THR A 249 -9.69 12.20 12.73
C THR A 249 -9.24 10.90 13.39
N ARG A 250 -8.75 10.90 14.64
CA ARG A 250 -8.19 9.70 15.28
C ARG A 250 -9.20 8.55 15.38
N SER A 251 -10.47 8.89 15.55
CA SER A 251 -11.58 7.93 15.62
C SER A 251 -11.84 7.17 14.31
N ILE A 252 -11.48 7.76 13.17
CA ILE A 252 -11.70 7.20 11.82
C ILE A 252 -10.39 6.78 11.13
N ALA A 253 -9.23 7.15 11.67
CA ALA A 253 -7.91 6.90 11.07
C ALA A 253 -7.59 5.41 10.83
N TRP A 254 -8.21 4.50 11.60
CA TRP A 254 -8.08 3.06 11.43
C TRP A 254 -8.51 2.57 10.05
N LEU A 255 -9.39 3.30 9.35
CA LEU A 255 -9.83 2.98 7.99
C LEU A 255 -8.67 2.96 6.99
N LEU A 256 -7.59 3.70 7.25
CA LEU A 256 -6.43 3.76 6.36
C LEU A 256 -5.47 2.59 6.55
N LEU A 257 -5.52 1.88 7.68
CA LEU A 257 -4.57 0.81 8.00
C LEU A 257 -4.58 -0.33 6.98
N PRO A 258 -5.73 -0.86 6.51
CA PRO A 258 -5.74 -1.96 5.56
C PRO A 258 -5.32 -1.55 4.14
N ASN A 259 -5.09 -0.26 3.87
CA ASN A 259 -4.74 0.19 2.53
C ASN A 259 -3.31 -0.28 2.15
N PRO A 260 -3.14 -1.06 1.07
CA PRO A 260 -1.82 -1.58 0.65
C PRO A 260 -0.77 -0.48 0.41
N VAL A 261 -1.18 0.68 -0.08
CA VAL A 261 -0.29 1.84 -0.32
C VAL A 261 0.19 2.43 0.99
N VAL A 262 -0.69 2.52 2.00
CA VAL A 262 -0.35 2.98 3.35
C VAL A 262 0.59 1.98 4.02
N VAL A 263 0.31 0.69 3.91
CA VAL A 263 1.16 -0.39 4.46
C VAL A 263 2.58 -0.31 3.89
N LEU A 264 2.73 -0.17 2.58
CA LEU A 264 4.06 -0.04 1.97
C LEU A 264 4.74 1.28 2.37
N SER A 265 4.01 2.39 2.32
CA SER A 265 4.55 3.72 2.64
C SER A 265 4.99 3.82 4.11
N ASP A 266 4.33 3.14 5.04
CA ASP A 266 4.68 3.08 6.45
C ASP A 266 5.79 2.04 6.76
N ALA A 267 6.03 1.07 5.89
CA ALA A 267 7.11 0.10 6.06
C ALA A 267 8.49 0.65 5.66
N LEU A 268 8.56 1.60 4.72
CA LEU A 268 9.82 2.10 4.17
C LEU A 268 10.41 3.21 5.07
N PRO A 269 11.67 3.16 5.52
CA PRO A 269 12.24 4.24 6.32
C PRO A 269 12.22 5.57 5.57
N HIS A 270 12.09 6.67 6.31
CA HIS A 270 11.91 8.00 5.74
C HIS A 270 12.89 9.02 6.30
N SER A 271 13.39 9.91 5.45
CA SER A 271 14.09 11.13 5.84
C SER A 271 13.10 12.29 5.75
N GLY A 272 12.87 13.02 6.85
CA GLY A 272 11.69 13.88 7.11
C GLY A 272 11.22 14.78 5.95
N ASP A 273 12.15 15.24 5.11
CA ASP A 273 11.89 16.21 4.04
C ASP A 273 11.96 15.62 2.63
N ALA A 274 12.08 14.29 2.48
CA ALA A 274 12.26 13.76 1.15
C ALA A 274 11.00 13.95 0.29
N PRO A 275 11.15 14.49 -0.94
CA PRO A 275 10.03 14.59 -1.85
C PRO A 275 9.58 13.18 -2.24
N GLY A 276 8.30 12.98 -2.60
CA GLY A 276 7.83 11.67 -3.08
C GLY A 276 6.50 11.20 -2.53
N VAL A 277 5.82 10.35 -3.31
CA VAL A 277 4.43 9.94 -3.04
C VAL A 277 4.31 9.13 -1.74
N THR A 278 5.24 8.21 -1.46
CA THR A 278 5.21 7.40 -0.22
C THR A 278 5.26 8.27 1.03
N ASN A 279 5.96 9.39 0.95
CA ASN A 279 6.26 10.26 2.08
C ASN A 279 5.07 11.16 2.34
N ILE A 280 4.49 11.69 1.27
CA ILE A 280 3.20 12.40 1.30
C ILE A 280 2.13 11.49 1.92
N VAL A 281 2.01 10.24 1.45
CA VAL A 281 1.04 9.28 1.99
C VAL A 281 1.30 9.04 3.48
N ARG A 282 2.55 8.75 3.87
CA ARG A 282 2.91 8.57 5.28
C ARG A 282 2.55 9.79 6.12
N ASN A 283 2.96 10.99 5.71
CA ASN A 283 2.73 12.24 6.45
C ASN A 283 1.24 12.53 6.62
N VAL A 284 0.43 12.31 5.59
CA VAL A 284 -1.03 12.46 5.66
C VAL A 284 -1.62 11.44 6.65
N VAL A 285 -1.18 10.19 6.58
CA VAL A 285 -1.62 9.14 7.52
C VAL A 285 -1.14 9.46 8.94
N ASP A 286 0.08 9.93 9.14
CA ASP A 286 0.62 10.30 10.46
C ASP A 286 -0.18 11.40 11.12
N ARG A 287 -0.48 12.47 10.40
CA ARG A 287 -1.38 13.52 10.88
C ARG A 287 -2.75 12.98 11.26
N SER A 288 -3.26 12.01 10.51
CA SER A 288 -4.58 11.43 10.79
C SER A 288 -4.68 10.71 12.15
N PHE A 289 -3.55 10.21 12.67
CA PHE A 289 -3.47 9.52 13.97
C PHE A 289 -3.03 10.43 15.13
N ARG A 290 -2.61 11.66 14.84
CA ARG A 290 -2.20 12.64 15.86
C ARG A 290 -3.42 13.43 16.34
N ALA A 291 -3.31 13.99 17.55
CA ALA A 291 -4.29 14.97 18.00
C ALA A 291 -4.25 16.18 17.05
N PRO A 292 -5.39 16.87 16.84
CA PRO A 292 -5.38 18.10 16.06
C PRO A 292 -4.37 19.07 16.65
N GLU A 293 -3.63 19.72 15.76
CA GLU A 293 -2.61 20.70 16.11
C GLU A 293 -3.26 21.84 16.91
N ARG A 294 -2.67 22.14 18.07
CA ARG A 294 -3.20 23.17 18.96
C ARG A 294 -2.58 24.50 18.57
N GLN A 295 -3.44 25.50 18.37
CA GLN A 295 -2.98 26.88 18.25
C GLN A 295 -2.47 27.37 19.60
N PRO A 296 -1.46 28.26 19.64
CA PRO A 296 -0.96 28.83 20.88
C PRO A 296 -2.08 29.57 21.61
N GLU A 297 -2.20 29.30 22.90
CA GLU A 297 -3.29 29.85 23.73
C GLU A 297 -2.93 31.27 24.22
N THR A 298 -1.63 31.55 24.38
CA THR A 298 -1.13 32.83 24.89
C THR A 298 -0.20 33.54 23.91
N CYS A 299 -0.14 34.86 24.00
CA CYS A 299 0.77 35.65 23.16
C CYS A 299 2.25 35.37 23.46
N ALA A 300 2.57 34.96 24.68
CA ALA A 300 3.91 34.51 25.05
C ALA A 300 4.28 33.19 24.35
N GLU A 301 3.36 32.22 24.32
CA GLU A 301 3.55 30.94 23.62
C GLU A 301 3.66 31.16 22.09
N LEU A 302 2.86 32.07 21.54
CA LEU A 302 2.95 32.46 20.14
C LEU A 302 4.30 33.14 19.83
N ALA A 303 4.78 34.04 20.68
CA ALA A 303 6.10 34.66 20.52
C ALA A 303 7.23 33.62 20.55
N GLU A 304 7.14 32.65 21.46
CA GLU A 304 8.14 31.58 21.58
C GLU A 304 8.16 30.67 20.36
N SER A 305 7.00 30.26 19.85
CA SER A 305 6.93 29.43 18.62
C SER A 305 7.50 30.15 17.38
N MET A 306 7.38 31.48 17.30
CA MET A 306 8.00 32.28 16.23
C MET A 306 9.52 32.42 16.41
N ARG A 307 10.02 32.49 17.65
CA ARG A 307 11.48 32.42 17.92
C ARG A 307 12.05 31.07 17.47
N GLU A 308 11.36 29.98 17.76
CA GLU A 308 11.80 28.62 17.41
C GLU A 308 11.76 28.36 15.89
N SER A 309 10.77 28.92 15.18
CA SER A 309 10.69 28.85 13.71
C SER A 309 11.60 29.83 12.96
N GLY A 310 12.42 30.64 13.65
CA GLY A 310 13.34 31.58 13.00
C GLY A 310 12.66 32.77 12.32
N GLY A 311 11.48 33.19 12.79
CA GLY A 311 10.77 34.39 12.32
C GLY A 311 9.75 34.18 11.20
N ASP A 312 9.63 32.97 10.64
CA ASP A 312 8.56 32.66 9.68
C ASP A 312 7.30 32.15 10.40
N PRO A 313 6.12 32.80 10.22
CA PRO A 313 4.92 32.42 10.94
C PRO A 313 4.30 31.10 10.44
N ILE A 314 4.18 30.13 11.36
CA ILE A 314 3.06 29.18 11.52
C ILE A 314 2.80 28.15 10.38
N LEU A 315 3.66 28.02 9.37
CA LEU A 315 3.41 27.06 8.25
C LEU A 315 4.36 25.88 8.13
N GLN A 316 5.30 25.68 9.06
CA GLN A 316 6.07 24.45 9.09
C GLN A 316 5.35 23.45 10.01
N PRO A 317 4.60 22.47 9.46
CA PRO A 317 4.13 21.37 10.29
C PRO A 317 5.37 20.77 10.94
N ALA A 318 5.39 20.67 12.27
CA ALA A 318 6.50 20.13 13.02
C ALA A 318 6.98 18.83 12.34
N SER A 319 8.08 18.95 11.61
CA SER A 319 8.72 17.86 10.92
C SER A 319 9.36 17.04 12.03
N ASP A 320 8.58 16.11 12.58
CA ASP A 320 9.10 15.09 13.47
C ASP A 320 10.29 14.46 12.72
N PRO A 321 11.53 14.62 13.21
CA PRO A 321 12.68 14.00 12.59
C PRO A 321 12.54 12.50 12.79
N GLY A 322 11.74 11.88 11.92
CA GLY A 322 11.52 10.44 11.92
C GLY A 322 12.88 9.79 11.83
N ASN A 323 13.21 8.97 12.83
CA ASN A 323 14.53 8.35 13.07
C ASN A 323 14.99 7.36 11.98
N GLY A 324 14.69 7.60 10.69
CA GLY A 324 15.01 6.68 9.60
C GLY A 324 14.44 5.28 9.81
N ALA A 325 13.37 5.15 10.61
CA ALA A 325 12.79 3.87 11.01
C ALA A 325 11.44 3.63 10.31
N PRO A 326 11.05 2.36 10.08
CA PRO A 326 9.69 2.00 9.72
C PRO A 326 8.69 2.49 10.77
N GLY A 327 7.49 2.89 10.32
CA GLY A 327 6.39 3.19 11.22
C GLY A 327 5.83 1.93 11.89
N TRP A 328 4.80 2.09 12.72
CA TRP A 328 4.14 0.97 13.41
C TRP A 328 2.89 0.47 12.68
N LYS A 329 2.37 1.22 11.70
CA LYS A 329 1.04 1.03 11.09
C LYS A 329 1.04 -0.04 10.01
N TRP A 330 2.18 -0.24 9.35
CA TRP A 330 2.33 -1.27 8.32
C TRP A 330 2.07 -2.67 8.87
N GLY A 331 2.44 -2.94 10.13
CA GLY A 331 2.28 -4.26 10.77
C GLY A 331 0.81 -4.66 10.89
N PRO A 332 -0.03 -3.89 11.62
CA PRO A 332 -1.47 -4.13 11.70
C PRO A 332 -2.16 -4.12 10.33
N GLY A 333 -1.81 -3.20 9.43
CA GLY A 333 -2.39 -3.13 8.10
C GLY A 333 -2.10 -4.36 7.23
N LEU A 334 -0.85 -4.86 7.28
CA LEU A 334 -0.46 -6.09 6.62
C LEU A 334 -1.18 -7.31 7.21
N ALA A 335 -1.31 -7.36 8.53
CA ALA A 335 -2.03 -8.44 9.21
C ALA A 335 -3.50 -8.52 8.76
N VAL A 336 -4.19 -7.38 8.65
CA VAL A 336 -5.57 -7.34 8.14
C VAL A 336 -5.66 -7.88 6.71
N ASN A 337 -4.74 -7.47 5.82
CA ASN A 337 -4.70 -7.98 4.45
C ASN A 337 -4.50 -9.49 4.41
N LEU A 338 -3.53 -10.02 5.18
CA LEU A 338 -3.27 -11.46 5.25
C LEU A 338 -4.45 -12.24 5.83
N LEU A 339 -5.17 -11.69 6.81
CA LEU A 339 -6.39 -12.29 7.35
C LEU A 339 -7.50 -12.34 6.30
N LEU A 340 -7.70 -11.28 5.51
CA LEU A 340 -8.66 -11.28 4.40
C LEU A 340 -8.29 -12.29 3.33
N GLY A 341 -7.00 -12.39 2.98
CA GLY A 341 -6.49 -13.41 2.06
C GLY A 341 -6.72 -14.84 2.58
N GLY A 342 -6.40 -15.08 3.85
CA GLY A 342 -6.64 -16.36 4.53
C GLY A 342 -8.11 -16.74 4.59
N ALA A 343 -9.00 -15.77 4.83
CA ALA A 343 -10.45 -15.98 4.78
C ALA A 343 -10.90 -16.41 3.36
N GLY A 344 -10.34 -15.80 2.31
CA GLY A 344 -10.57 -16.21 0.93
C GLY A 344 -10.18 -17.66 0.66
N VAL A 345 -9.01 -18.09 1.15
CA VAL A 345 -8.55 -19.49 1.05
C VAL A 345 -9.46 -20.44 1.82
N ALA A 346 -9.89 -20.07 3.03
CA ALA A 346 -10.81 -20.87 3.83
C ALA A 346 -12.17 -21.06 3.13
N VAL A 347 -12.68 -20.02 2.48
CA VAL A 347 -13.89 -20.08 1.64
C VAL A 347 -13.70 -21.02 0.46
N ALA A 348 -12.57 -20.92 -0.25
CA ALA A 348 -12.26 -21.80 -1.38
C ALA A 348 -12.22 -23.28 -0.94
N HIS A 349 -11.56 -23.57 0.19
CA HIS A 349 -11.50 -24.91 0.76
C HIS A 349 -12.88 -25.45 1.13
N ARG A 350 -13.75 -24.65 1.77
CA ARG A 350 -15.11 -25.07 2.12
C ARG A 350 -15.95 -25.39 0.87
N ARG A 351 -15.85 -24.58 -0.18
CA ARG A 351 -16.60 -24.78 -1.43
C ARG A 351 -16.17 -26.01 -2.21
N LEU A 352 -14.88 -26.37 -2.15
CA LEU A 352 -14.37 -27.58 -2.80
C LEU A 352 -14.72 -28.88 -2.04
N LYS A 353 -15.11 -28.79 -0.76
CA LYS A 353 -15.58 -29.95 0.03
C LYS A 353 -17.04 -30.33 -0.23
N VAL A 354 -17.85 -29.45 -0.82
CA VAL A 354 -19.28 -29.72 -1.05
C VAL A 354 -19.41 -30.74 -2.20
N PRO A 355 -20.10 -31.89 -2.00
CA PRO A 355 -20.29 -32.89 -3.04
C PRO A 355 -21.02 -32.30 -4.26
N ALA A 356 -20.65 -32.73 -5.47
CA ALA A 356 -21.16 -32.22 -6.75
C ALA A 356 -22.68 -32.40 -6.98
N GLY A 357 -23.42 -33.02 -6.04
CA GLY A 357 -24.86 -33.25 -6.14
C GLY A 357 -25.73 -32.00 -5.98
N GLU A 358 -25.21 -30.91 -5.39
CA GLU A 358 -25.95 -29.65 -5.19
C GLU A 358 -25.42 -28.52 -6.10
N LEU A 359 -25.22 -28.80 -7.38
CA LEU A 359 -24.84 -27.76 -8.34
C LEU A 359 -26.02 -26.79 -8.57
N PRO A 360 -25.78 -25.46 -8.59
CA PRO A 360 -26.77 -24.49 -9.01
C PRO A 360 -27.28 -24.80 -10.43
N LYS A 361 -28.59 -24.66 -10.65
CA LYS A 361 -29.24 -24.93 -11.96
C LYS A 361 -28.48 -24.20 -13.08
N GLY A 362 -27.99 -24.96 -14.06
CA GLY A 362 -27.35 -24.42 -15.28
C GLY A 362 -25.94 -24.94 -15.60
N VAL A 363 -25.33 -25.78 -14.75
CA VAL A 363 -24.05 -26.43 -15.05
C VAL A 363 -24.32 -27.80 -15.68
N ARG A 364 -24.07 -27.95 -16.99
CA ARG A 364 -24.06 -29.26 -17.64
C ARG A 364 -22.66 -29.85 -17.50
N ILE A 365 -22.58 -31.05 -16.91
CA ILE A 365 -21.38 -31.89 -16.92
C ILE A 365 -21.44 -32.67 -18.24
N ALA A 366 -20.34 -32.66 -19.00
CA ALA A 366 -20.17 -33.49 -20.18
C ALA A 366 -19.73 -34.90 -19.78
#